data_AF-A0A0F9X109-F1
#
_entry.id   AF-A0A0F9X109-F1
#
_cell.length_a   1.000
_cell.length_b   1.000
_cell.length_c   1.000
_cell.angle_alpha   90.00
_cell.angle_beta   90.00
_cell.angle_gamma   90.00
#
_symmetry.space_group_name_H-M   'P 1'
#
loop_
_entity.id
_entity.type
_entity.pdbx_description
1 polymer ?
#
loop_
_entity_poly.entity_id
_entity_poly.type
_entity_poly.pdbx_seq_one_letter_code
_entity_poly.pdbx_strand_id
1 'polypeptide(L)'
;MRLQQLYEYLGGLLEVGVAPDIIVCLPESVGGLSEDAGMDLSEVDSVALVTGPYREDPSPKMPAPLSRSGKVLLLTSVNQDYGPLEHTHDFEDLTVEVPEKTWPNGWGK
;
A
#
# COMPACT_ATOMS: atom_id res chain seq x y z
N MET A 1 -9.78 3.18 -4.34
CA MET A 1 -10.70 3.09 -3.19
C MET A 1 -11.02 4.47 -2.67
N ARG A 2 -12.26 4.69 -2.24
CA ARG A 2 -12.66 5.91 -1.52
C ARG A 2 -12.31 5.79 -0.04
N LEU A 3 -12.26 6.91 0.67
CA LEU A 3 -11.92 6.95 2.10
C LEU A 3 -12.75 5.98 2.95
N GLN A 4 -14.07 5.97 2.78
CA GLN A 4 -14.95 5.06 3.55
C GLN A 4 -14.65 3.58 3.24
N GLN A 5 -14.48 3.24 1.95
CA GLN A 5 -14.16 1.87 1.54
C GLN A 5 -12.80 1.42 2.09
N LEU A 6 -11.80 2.31 2.05
CA LEU A 6 -10.49 2.03 2.61
C LEU A 6 -10.57 1.83 4.12
N TYR A 7 -11.32 2.68 4.83
CA TYR A 7 -11.52 2.55 6.28
C TYR A 7 -12.17 1.21 6.66
N GLU A 8 -13.28 0.86 5.99
CA GLU A 8 -13.99 -0.40 6.22
C GLU A 8 -13.11 -1.61 5.89
N TYR A 9 -12.37 -1.55 4.79
CA TYR A 9 -11.47 -2.63 4.39
C TYR A 9 -10.32 -2.83 5.39
N LEU A 10 -9.65 -1.75 5.80
CA LEU A 10 -8.62 -1.81 6.84
C LEU A 10 -9.19 -2.32 8.18
N GLY A 11 -10.44 -1.97 8.51
CA GLY A 11 -11.14 -2.53 9.66
C GLY A 11 -11.32 -4.04 9.56
N GLY A 12 -11.76 -4.55 8.40
CA GLY A 12 -11.89 -5.99 8.15
C GLY A 12 -10.56 -6.75 8.25
N LEU A 13 -9.45 -6.13 7.84
CA LEU A 13 -8.11 -6.70 8.02
C LEU A 13 -7.77 -6.92 9.50
N LEU A 14 -8.11 -5.97 10.37
CA LEU A 14 -7.91 -6.11 11.81
C LEU A 14 -8.76 -7.25 12.39
N GLU A 15 -10.00 -7.39 11.93
CA GLU A 15 -10.93 -8.45 12.37
C GLU A 15 -10.43 -9.86 12.04
N VAL A 16 -9.72 -10.04 10.93
CA VAL A 16 -9.13 -11.34 10.52
C VAL A 16 -7.74 -11.60 11.10
N GLY A 17 -7.23 -10.70 11.95
CA GLY A 17 -6.00 -10.91 12.70
C GLY A 17 -4.74 -10.24 12.16
N VAL A 18 -4.86 -9.27 11.24
CA VAL A 18 -3.74 -8.38 10.92
C VAL A 18 -3.38 -7.56 12.15
N ALA A 19 -2.08 -7.51 12.48
CA ALA A 19 -1.61 -6.86 13.69
C ALA A 19 -1.93 -5.34 13.66
N PRO A 20 -2.52 -4.77 14.73
CA PRO A 20 -2.95 -3.38 14.74
C PRO A 20 -1.78 -2.37 14.75
N ASP A 21 -0.57 -2.83 15.08
CA ASP A 21 0.67 -2.06 15.07
C ASP A 21 1.51 -2.30 13.81
N ILE A 22 0.96 -2.99 12.79
CA ILE A 22 1.66 -3.18 11.53
C ILE A 22 1.96 -1.84 10.86
N ILE A 23 3.16 -1.71 10.31
CA ILE A 23 3.52 -0.54 9.52
C ILE A 23 2.77 -0.57 8.20
N VAL A 24 2.13 0.54 7.86
CA VAL A 24 1.49 0.76 6.56
C VAL A 24 2.48 1.42 5.62
N CYS A 25 2.77 0.77 4.50
CA CYS A 25 3.69 1.25 3.47
C CYS A 25 2.93 1.70 2.22
N LEU A 26 3.43 2.79 1.65
CA LEU A 26 3.12 3.20 0.28
C LEU A 26 4.35 2.87 -0.58
N PRO A 27 4.17 2.26 -1.77
CA PRO A 27 5.29 2.05 -2.66
C PRO A 27 5.88 3.40 -3.05
N GLU A 28 7.17 3.59 -2.78
CA GLU A 28 7.95 4.64 -3.42
C GLU A 28 8.03 4.28 -4.91
N SER A 29 7.91 5.26 -5.81
CA SER A 29 7.98 4.99 -7.25
C SER A 29 9.22 4.15 -7.56
N VAL A 30 9.00 2.95 -8.10
CA VAL A 30 10.06 2.06 -8.58
C VAL A 30 10.54 2.60 -9.92
N GLY A 31 11.20 3.77 -9.90
CA GLY A 31 11.44 4.54 -11.11
C GLY A 31 12.25 5.80 -10.87
N GLY A 32 13.47 5.65 -10.36
CA GLY A 32 14.46 6.72 -10.26
C GLY A 32 15.02 7.20 -11.60
N LEU A 33 14.22 7.29 -12.68
CA LEU A 33 14.65 7.77 -13.99
C LEU A 33 13.52 8.54 -14.71
N SER A 34 13.12 9.68 -14.17
CA SER A 34 12.94 10.93 -14.93
C SER A 34 12.29 11.99 -14.03
N GLU A 35 12.93 13.15 -13.95
CA GLU A 35 12.39 14.35 -13.28
C GLU A 35 11.17 14.95 -14.02
N ASP A 36 10.69 14.32 -15.10
CA ASP A 36 9.63 14.83 -15.99
C ASP A 36 8.43 13.88 -16.20
N ALA A 37 8.41 12.69 -15.60
CA ALA A 37 7.21 11.85 -15.57
C ALA A 37 6.45 12.17 -14.29
N GLY A 38 5.57 13.17 -14.35
CA GLY A 38 4.66 13.50 -13.26
C GLY A 38 4.02 12.22 -12.72
N MET A 39 4.28 11.92 -11.44
CA MET A 39 3.61 10.82 -10.76
C MET A 39 2.13 11.16 -10.70
N ASP A 40 1.35 10.61 -11.62
CA ASP A 40 -0.10 10.64 -11.48
C ASP A 40 -0.43 9.89 -10.18
N LEU A 41 -0.98 10.64 -9.22
CA LEU A 41 -1.51 10.09 -7.99
C LEU A 41 -2.51 9.00 -8.36
N SER A 42 -2.09 7.75 -8.20
CA SER A 42 -2.91 6.59 -8.50
C SER A 42 -3.76 6.26 -7.29
N GLU A 43 -4.98 5.76 -7.53
CA GLU A 43 -5.83 5.32 -6.43
C GLU A 43 -5.31 4.03 -5.80
N VAL A 44 -5.46 3.89 -4.48
CA VAL A 44 -5.27 2.60 -3.81
C VAL A 44 -6.43 1.69 -4.19
N ASP A 45 -6.21 0.62 -4.91
CA ASP A 45 -7.25 -0.34 -5.32
C ASP A 45 -6.96 -1.76 -4.80
N SER A 46 -5.79 -1.99 -4.21
CA SER A 46 -5.39 -3.28 -3.66
C SER A 46 -4.50 -3.09 -2.44
N VAL A 47 -4.41 -4.13 -1.60
CA VAL A 47 -3.54 -4.18 -0.42
C VAL A 47 -2.91 -5.55 -0.36
N ALA A 48 -1.65 -5.62 0.08
CA ALA A 48 -0.94 -6.86 0.28
C ALA A 48 -0.22 -6.87 1.63
N LEU A 49 -0.11 -8.04 2.25
CA LEU A 49 0.85 -8.24 3.32
C LEU A 49 2.17 -8.67 2.72
N VAL A 50 3.23 -7.98 3.13
CA VAL A 50 4.53 -8.15 2.52
C VAL A 50 5.58 -8.26 3.62
N THR A 51 6.47 -9.24 3.53
CA THR A 51 7.61 -9.37 4.43
C THR A 51 8.90 -9.07 3.67
N GLY A 52 9.67 -8.09 4.15
CA GLY A 52 10.91 -7.71 3.47
C GLY A 52 11.51 -6.41 4.03
N PRO A 53 12.50 -5.83 3.33
CA PRO A 53 13.15 -4.58 3.73
C PRO A 53 12.29 -3.35 3.40
N TYR A 54 12.15 -2.40 4.33
CA TYR A 54 11.42 -1.14 4.12
C TYR A 54 12.15 0.06 4.75
N ARG A 55 11.77 1.27 4.30
CA ARG A 55 12.22 2.54 4.88
C ARG A 55 11.10 3.14 5.72
N GLU A 56 11.33 3.27 7.02
CA GLU A 56 10.43 3.93 7.95
C GLU A 56 10.74 5.43 8.00
N ASP A 57 9.74 6.29 8.00
CA ASP A 57 9.90 7.71 8.32
C ASP A 57 9.88 7.90 9.86
N PRO A 58 11.02 8.19 10.49
CA PRO A 58 11.09 8.42 11.94
C PRO A 58 10.65 9.84 12.35
N SER A 59 10.14 10.67 11.42
CA SER A 59 9.77 12.05 11.70
C SER A 59 8.70 12.16 12.79
N PRO A 60 8.82 13.15 13.70
CA PRO A 60 9.79 14.26 13.68
C PRO A 60 11.12 13.96 14.41
N LYS A 61 11.38 12.73 14.86
CA LYS A 61 12.52 12.43 15.76
C LYS A 61 13.87 12.46 15.07
N MET A 62 13.91 12.24 13.75
CA MET A 62 15.14 12.20 12.96
C MET A 62 14.91 12.75 11.54
N PRO A 63 15.95 13.34 10.91
CA PRO A 63 15.85 13.93 9.57
C PRO A 63 16.02 12.95 8.41
N ALA A 64 16.24 11.65 8.68
CA ALA A 64 16.53 10.65 7.65
C ALA A 64 15.73 9.36 7.87
N PRO A 65 15.24 8.69 6.80
CA PRO A 65 14.54 7.42 6.91
C PRO A 65 15.40 6.33 7.57
N LEU A 66 14.76 5.47 8.36
CA LEU A 66 15.38 4.29 8.97
C LEU A 66 15.18 3.07 8.07
N SER A 67 16.26 2.34 7.79
CA SER A 67 16.15 1.04 7.10
C SER A 67 15.79 -0.05 8.11
N ARG A 68 14.71 -0.79 7.82
CA ARG A 68 14.23 -1.92 8.62
C ARG A 68 13.88 -3.11 7.74
N SER A 69 13.59 -4.24 8.38
CA SER A 69 12.96 -5.38 7.72
C SER A 69 11.90 -5.97 8.63
N GLY A 70 10.81 -6.45 8.04
CA GLY A 70 9.70 -7.04 8.76
C GLY A 70 8.47 -7.17 7.88
N LYS A 71 7.34 -7.53 8.51
CA LYS A 71 6.03 -7.60 7.87
C LYS A 71 5.38 -6.22 7.87
N VAL A 72 4.86 -5.81 6.72
CA VAL A 72 4.20 -4.52 6.48
C VAL A 72 2.91 -4.73 5.70
N LEU A 73 2.00 -3.76 5.81
CA LEU A 73 0.81 -3.67 4.98
C LEU A 73 1.09 -2.70 3.83
N LEU A 74 1.20 -3.23 2.61
CA LEU A 74 1.46 -2.43 1.42
C LEU A 74 0.15 -2.01 0.76
N LEU A 75 -0.09 -0.71 0.62
CA LEU A 75 -1.22 -0.19 -0.17
C LEU A 75 -0.78 0.01 -1.62
N THR A 76 -1.50 -0.57 -2.57
CA THR A 76 -1.08 -0.66 -3.99
C THR A 76 -2.17 -0.18 -4.95
N SER A 77 -1.74 0.14 -6.17
CA SER A 77 -2.58 0.29 -7.35
C SER A 77 -2.31 -0.83 -8.37
N VAL A 78 -3.35 -1.37 -9.02
CA VAL A 78 -3.32 -2.46 -10.04
C VAL A 78 -2.49 -2.09 -11.27
N ASN A 79 -2.27 -0.80 -11.55
CA ASN A 79 -1.52 -0.35 -12.73
C ASN A 79 -0.01 -0.18 -12.50
N GLN A 80 0.51 -0.62 -11.34
CA GLN A 80 1.93 -0.52 -11.02
C GLN A 80 2.60 -1.89 -11.15
N ASP A 81 3.78 -1.91 -11.76
CA ASP A 81 4.61 -3.12 -11.84
C ASP A 81 5.37 -3.31 -10.53
N TYR A 82 4.93 -4.29 -9.73
CA TYR A 82 5.59 -4.69 -8.49
C TYR A 82 6.53 -5.89 -8.66
N GLY A 83 6.75 -6.37 -9.90
CA GLY A 83 7.70 -7.47 -10.17
C GLY A 83 9.08 -7.27 -9.54
N PRO A 84 9.64 -6.04 -9.47
CA PRO A 84 10.90 -5.80 -8.76
C PRO A 84 10.85 -6.09 -7.24
N LEU A 85 9.69 -5.95 -6.60
CA LEU A 85 9.52 -6.26 -5.18
C LEU A 85 9.52 -7.78 -4.94
N GLU A 86 9.03 -8.59 -5.86
CA GLU A 86 8.99 -10.07 -5.74
C GLU A 86 10.38 -10.69 -5.57
N HIS A 87 11.46 -10.00 -5.95
CA HIS A 87 12.83 -10.46 -5.76
C HIS A 87 13.38 -10.21 -4.35
N THR A 88 12.75 -9.31 -3.58
CA THR A 88 13.25 -8.84 -2.29
C THR A 88 12.24 -8.99 -1.16
N HIS A 89 10.99 -9.31 -1.50
CA HIS A 89 9.87 -9.37 -0.58
C HIS A 89 9.02 -10.62 -0.82
N ASP A 90 8.53 -11.20 0.27
CA ASP A 90 7.58 -12.29 0.25
C ASP A 90 6.16 -11.73 0.40
N PHE A 91 5.29 -12.02 -0.58
CA PHE A 91 3.88 -11.62 -0.58
C PHE A 91 3.01 -12.69 0.06
N GLU A 92 2.05 -12.24 0.87
CA GLU A 92 1.05 -13.09 1.51
C GLU A 92 -0.35 -12.67 1.06
N ASP A 93 -1.13 -13.66 0.64
CA ASP A 93 -2.52 -13.46 0.24
C ASP A 93 -3.37 -13.05 1.45
N LEU A 94 -4.09 -11.95 1.30
CA LEU A 94 -5.09 -11.51 2.27
C LEU A 94 -6.38 -12.30 2.07
N THR A 95 -6.94 -12.81 3.16
CA THR A 95 -8.24 -13.52 3.15
C THR A 95 -9.44 -12.58 2.98
N VAL A 96 -9.25 -11.27 3.10
CA VAL A 96 -10.32 -10.27 2.95
C VAL A 96 -10.38 -9.80 1.51
N GLU A 97 -11.53 -9.99 0.88
CA GLU A 97 -11.78 -9.52 -0.47
C GLU A 97 -11.68 -8.01 -0.56
N VAL A 98 -10.95 -7.55 -1.57
CA VAL A 98 -10.84 -6.14 -1.92
C VAL A 98 -12.22 -5.63 -2.35
N PRO A 99 -12.75 -4.55 -1.74
CA PRO A 99 -14.09 -4.06 -2.09
C PRO A 99 -14.14 -3.55 -3.52
N GLU A 100 -15.22 -3.89 -4.24
CA GLU A 100 -15.50 -3.31 -5.55
C GLU A 100 -15.68 -1.79 -5.45
N LYS A 101 -15.19 -1.07 -6.44
CA LYS A 101 -15.28 0.40 -6.48
C LYS A 101 -16.74 0.83 -6.67
N THR A 102 -17.29 1.56 -5.70
CA THR A 102 -18.62 2.16 -5.82
C THR A 102 -18.52 3.61 -6.28
N TRP A 103 -19.46 4.01 -7.13
CA TRP A 103 -19.58 5.39 -7.61
C TRP A 103 -20.88 6.02 -7.06
N PRO A 104 -20.84 7.27 -6.60
CA PRO A 104 -22.03 8.05 -6.31
C PRO A 104 -22.88 8.11 -7.55
N ASN A 105 -24.19 8.16 -7.34
CA ASN A 105 -25.13 8.37 -8.43
C ASN A 105 -24.70 9.59 -9.27
N GLY A 106 -24.56 9.39 -10.58
CA GLY A 106 -24.14 10.42 -11.55
C GLY A 106 -22.63 10.51 -11.80
N TRP A 107 -21.81 9.70 -11.12
CA TRP A 107 -20.38 9.57 -11.39
C TRP A 107 -20.11 8.27 -12.18
N GLY A 108 -20.71 8.17 -13.36
CA GLY A 108 -20.48 7.06 -14.31
C GLY A 108 -21.15 7.39 -15.65
N LYS A 109 -20.37 7.34 -16.73
CA LYS A 109 -20.88 7.16 -18.09
C LYS A 109 -21.13 5.68 -18.33
#